data_AF-A0A8I2YJ04-F1
#
_entry.id   AF-A0A8I2YJ04-F1
#
_cell.length_a   1.000
_cell.length_b   1.000
_cell.length_c   1.000
_cell.angle_alpha   90.00
_cell.angle_beta   90.00
_cell.angle_gamma   90.00
#
_symmetry.space_group_name_H-M   'P 1'
#
loop_
_entity.id
_entity.type
_entity.pdbx_description
1 polymer ?
#
loop_
_entity_poly.entity_id
_entity_poly.type
_entity_poly.pdbx_seq_one_letter_code
_entity_poly.pdbx_strand_id
1 'polypeptide(L)'
;MPQQQVFYSLSNVLRKNSIPEGYALLRMLKCYLELDALIGLDAHTERMLLMIESELLIFNDILKEYVELAKKLNVPDLKVEWRFPKVHLWKQVVCDIRLKGVSRNFSTWPNESMHGALREAYNRCSNGRDVAAQILCVDQHTLAIKLLRQLIDSQNCLGDDDEDPQSESDPAVLNPETNKDPVVLGGDVPDTVSQAWSLGSPCKPVDMQILETHGTTNRAFSGLHRNFTAFLNSSVHGWGTRTSATSESLLLLR
;
A
#
# COMPACT_ATOMS: atom_id res chain seq x y z
N MET A 1 9.17 -19.86 5.86
CA MET A 1 9.87 -19.58 7.15
C MET A 1 10.22 -20.86 7.92
N PRO A 2 9.36 -21.53 8.71
CA PRO A 2 9.81 -22.56 9.66
C PRO A 2 10.49 -23.79 9.01
N GLN A 3 10.02 -24.24 7.85
CA GLN A 3 10.54 -25.44 7.18
C GLN A 3 12.02 -25.33 6.77
N GLN A 4 12.48 -24.13 6.39
CA GLN A 4 13.89 -23.90 5.99
C GLN A 4 14.83 -23.98 7.21
N GLN A 5 14.41 -23.42 8.37
CA GLN A 5 15.19 -23.50 9.61
C GLN A 5 15.35 -24.96 10.07
N VAL A 6 14.28 -25.76 9.98
CA VAL A 6 14.33 -27.19 10.26
C VAL A 6 15.31 -27.90 9.33
N PHE A 7 15.26 -27.65 8.01
CA PHE A 7 16.18 -28.26 7.04
C PHE A 7 17.67 -28.06 7.40
N TYR A 8 18.09 -26.82 7.69
CA TYR A 8 19.49 -26.51 8.05
C TYR A 8 19.92 -27.12 9.40
N SER A 9 18.98 -27.34 10.33
CA SER A 9 19.30 -28.06 11.58
C SER A 9 19.49 -29.56 11.33
N LEU A 10 18.67 -30.17 10.46
CA LEU A 10 18.74 -31.59 10.14
C LEU A 10 19.96 -31.94 9.29
N SER A 11 20.45 -31.05 8.41
CA SER A 11 21.61 -31.34 7.54
C SER A 11 22.92 -31.62 8.30
N ASN A 12 23.05 -31.11 9.52
CA ASN A 12 24.23 -31.36 10.37
C ASN A 12 24.13 -32.70 11.14
N VAL A 13 22.92 -33.23 11.31
CA VAL A 13 22.63 -34.45 12.08
C VAL A 13 22.51 -35.67 11.16
N LEU A 14 21.72 -35.55 10.09
CA LEU A 14 21.37 -36.63 9.16
C LEU A 14 22.46 -36.86 8.12
N ARG A 15 23.60 -37.42 8.56
CA ARG A 15 24.71 -37.80 7.68
C ARG A 15 24.44 -39.16 7.01
N LYS A 16 24.86 -39.30 5.76
CA LYS A 16 24.72 -40.52 4.92
C LYS A 16 25.16 -41.80 5.63
N ASN A 17 26.20 -41.72 6.47
CA ASN A 17 26.80 -42.87 7.14
C ASN A 17 26.15 -43.24 8.48
N SER A 18 25.25 -42.39 9.02
CA SER A 18 24.58 -42.64 10.31
C SER A 18 23.11 -42.99 10.16
N ILE A 19 22.36 -42.29 9.29
CA ILE A 19 20.93 -42.54 9.04
C ILE A 19 20.67 -42.38 7.53
N PRO A 20 20.76 -43.47 6.73
CA PRO A 20 20.69 -43.37 5.28
C PRO A 20 19.29 -42.93 4.77
N GLU A 21 18.22 -43.34 5.44
CA GLU A 21 16.84 -42.96 5.11
C GLU A 21 16.60 -41.47 5.35
N GLY A 22 17.05 -40.96 6.49
CA GLY A 22 16.99 -39.54 6.84
C GLY A 22 17.82 -38.67 5.89
N TYR A 23 18.98 -39.18 5.43
CA TYR A 23 19.77 -38.52 4.40
C TYR A 23 19.09 -38.54 3.01
N ALA A 24 18.39 -39.62 2.64
CA ALA A 24 17.60 -39.68 1.42
C ALA A 24 16.38 -38.74 1.49
N LEU A 25 15.69 -38.66 2.63
CA LEU A 25 14.61 -37.70 2.88
C LEU A 25 15.11 -36.25 2.84
N LEU A 26 16.31 -35.98 3.38
CA LEU A 26 16.94 -34.65 3.31
C LEU A 26 17.26 -34.27 1.86
N ARG A 27 17.76 -35.21 1.03
CA ARG A 27 17.94 -34.98 -0.42
C ARG A 27 16.63 -34.70 -1.13
N MET A 28 15.58 -35.47 -0.84
CA MET A 28 14.23 -35.25 -1.38
C MET A 28 13.69 -33.86 -1.00
N LEU A 29 13.90 -33.42 0.25
CA LEU A 29 13.51 -32.10 0.73
C LEU A 29 14.36 -30.97 0.14
N LYS A 30 15.64 -31.21 -0.18
CA LYS A 30 16.48 -30.25 -0.92
C LYS A 30 15.91 -30.02 -2.32
N CYS A 31 15.70 -31.09 -3.10
CA CYS A 31 15.14 -30.98 -4.45
C CYS A 31 13.68 -30.49 -4.45
N TYR A 32 12.89 -30.76 -3.40
CA TYR A 32 11.60 -30.09 -3.17
C TYR A 32 11.81 -28.56 -3.17
N LEU A 33 12.72 -28.04 -2.35
CA LEU A 33 12.90 -26.61 -2.15
C LEU A 33 13.47 -25.91 -3.38
N GLU A 34 14.33 -26.58 -4.14
CA GLU A 34 14.87 -26.08 -5.41
C GLU A 34 13.78 -26.02 -6.50
N LEU A 35 12.93 -27.05 -6.58
CA LEU A 35 11.78 -27.07 -7.51
C LEU A 35 10.71 -26.03 -7.14
N ASP A 36 10.36 -25.92 -5.86
CA ASP A 36 9.38 -24.95 -5.32
C ASP A 36 9.85 -23.50 -5.54
N ALA A 37 11.15 -23.24 -5.37
CA ALA A 37 11.77 -21.95 -5.68
C ALA A 37 11.78 -21.62 -7.19
N LEU A 38 12.11 -22.59 -8.07
CA LEU A 38 12.06 -22.39 -9.52
C LEU A 38 10.62 -22.15 -10.03
N ILE A 39 9.64 -22.89 -9.52
CA ILE A 39 8.23 -22.73 -9.87
C ILE A 39 7.65 -21.40 -9.36
N GLY A 40 8.15 -20.89 -8.23
CA GLY A 40 7.74 -19.64 -7.59
C GLY A 40 8.30 -18.35 -8.20
N LEU A 41 9.09 -18.43 -9.27
CA LEU A 41 9.60 -17.24 -9.97
C LEU A 41 8.48 -16.47 -10.71
N ASP A 42 8.59 -15.15 -10.74
CA ASP A 42 7.63 -14.24 -11.40
C ASP A 42 7.73 -14.23 -12.93
N ALA A 43 8.80 -14.78 -13.50
CA ALA A 43 8.99 -14.93 -14.94
C ALA A 43 9.82 -16.18 -15.25
N HIS A 44 9.38 -16.97 -16.22
CA HIS A 44 10.07 -18.18 -16.69
C HIS A 44 10.64 -17.97 -18.09
N THR A 45 11.89 -18.37 -18.29
CA THR A 45 12.51 -18.49 -19.63
C THR A 45 12.60 -19.97 -20.00
N GLU A 46 12.71 -20.31 -21.28
CA GLU A 46 12.85 -21.70 -21.73
C GLU A 46 14.01 -22.45 -21.06
N ARG A 47 15.11 -21.76 -20.73
CA ARG A 47 16.20 -22.34 -19.91
C ARG A 47 15.72 -22.76 -18.51
N MET A 48 14.90 -21.94 -17.86
CA MET A 48 14.36 -22.25 -16.53
C MET A 48 13.26 -23.31 -16.59
N LEU A 49 12.50 -23.39 -17.69
CA LEU A 49 11.57 -24.51 -17.92
C LEU A 49 12.32 -25.84 -18.07
N LEU A 50 13.39 -25.88 -18.86
CA LEU A 50 14.26 -27.07 -18.99
C LEU A 50 14.92 -27.46 -17.65
N MET A 51 15.30 -26.48 -16.82
CA MET A 51 15.79 -26.73 -15.45
C MET A 51 14.69 -27.35 -14.55
N ILE A 52 13.44 -26.87 -14.63
CA ILE A 52 12.32 -27.47 -13.90
C ILE A 52 12.05 -28.90 -14.40
N GLU A 53 12.10 -29.15 -15.72
CA GLU A 53 11.98 -30.49 -16.29
C GLU A 53 13.08 -31.43 -15.77
N SER A 54 14.35 -30.98 -15.68
CA SER A 54 15.45 -31.80 -15.19
C SER A 54 15.41 -32.04 -13.67
N GLU A 55 15.12 -31.02 -12.86
CA GLU A 55 14.97 -31.19 -11.40
C GLU A 55 13.75 -32.04 -11.04
N LEU A 56 12.68 -32.02 -11.85
CA LEU A 56 11.55 -32.92 -11.66
C LEU A 56 11.94 -34.38 -11.88
N LEU A 57 12.82 -34.69 -12.83
CA LEU A 57 13.36 -36.04 -13.03
C LEU A 57 14.23 -36.46 -11.82
N ILE A 58 15.16 -35.59 -11.40
CA ILE A 58 16.03 -35.81 -10.23
C ILE A 58 15.19 -36.07 -8.97
N PHE A 59 14.17 -35.26 -8.71
CA PHE A 59 13.25 -35.44 -7.59
C PHE A 59 12.53 -36.80 -7.65
N ASN A 60 12.02 -37.20 -8.83
CA ASN A 60 11.33 -38.48 -9.00
C ASN A 60 12.24 -39.69 -8.72
N ASP A 61 13.52 -39.62 -9.09
CA ASP A 61 14.46 -40.70 -8.84
C ASP A 61 14.92 -40.76 -7.37
N ILE A 62 15.14 -39.61 -6.72
CA ILE A 62 15.40 -39.55 -5.28
C ILE A 62 14.19 -40.07 -4.48
N LEU A 63 12.96 -39.76 -4.92
CA LEU A 63 11.73 -40.28 -4.30
C LEU A 63 11.64 -41.81 -4.42
N LYS A 64 12.02 -42.40 -5.55
CA LYS A 64 12.11 -43.87 -5.70
C LYS A 64 13.14 -44.46 -4.75
N GLU A 65 14.35 -43.88 -4.69
CA GLU A 65 15.43 -44.33 -3.80
C GLU A 65 14.98 -44.32 -2.33
N TYR A 66 14.35 -43.23 -1.88
CA TYR A 66 13.79 -43.12 -0.53
C TYR A 66 12.69 -44.16 -0.27
N VAL A 67 11.73 -44.34 -1.20
CA VAL A 67 10.65 -45.33 -1.07
C VAL A 67 11.18 -46.76 -1.04
N GLU A 68 12.25 -47.07 -1.77
CA GLU A 68 12.94 -48.36 -1.67
C GLU A 68 13.64 -48.56 -0.33
N LEU A 69 14.36 -47.56 0.17
CA LEU A 69 15.04 -47.64 1.48
C LEU A 69 14.02 -47.85 2.62
N ALA A 70 12.96 -47.04 2.64
CA ALA A 70 11.88 -47.15 3.64
C ALA A 70 11.23 -48.55 3.64
N LYS A 71 11.02 -49.16 2.46
CA LYS A 71 10.54 -50.54 2.34
C LYS A 71 11.55 -51.60 2.80
N LYS A 72 12.85 -51.38 2.54
CA LYS A 72 13.92 -52.34 2.88
C LYS A 72 14.18 -52.41 4.39
N LEU A 73 14.09 -51.29 5.12
CA LEU A 73 14.29 -51.26 6.57
C LEU A 73 13.00 -51.49 7.37
N ASN A 74 11.82 -51.37 6.74
CA ASN A 74 10.51 -51.67 7.35
C ASN A 74 10.26 -50.94 8.69
N VAL A 75 10.71 -49.68 8.78
CA VAL A 75 10.59 -48.85 9.97
C VAL A 75 9.11 -48.48 10.18
N PRO A 76 8.53 -48.70 11.38
CA PRO A 76 7.16 -48.30 11.68
C PRO A 76 6.97 -46.78 11.52
N ASP A 77 5.74 -46.36 11.22
CA ASP A 77 5.30 -44.98 10.97
C ASP A 77 5.98 -44.23 9.79
N LEU A 78 6.97 -44.82 9.13
CA LEU A 78 7.67 -44.19 7.99
C LEU A 78 6.77 -44.18 6.74
N LYS A 79 6.52 -42.99 6.16
CA LYS A 79 5.58 -42.84 5.05
C LYS A 79 6.15 -43.35 3.72
N VAL A 80 5.65 -44.51 3.28
CA VAL A 80 5.99 -45.13 1.98
C VAL A 80 5.11 -44.62 0.83
N GLU A 81 3.84 -44.25 1.09
CA GLU A 81 2.92 -43.81 0.03
C GLU A 81 2.88 -42.29 -0.17
N TRP A 82 3.51 -41.80 -1.24
CA TRP A 82 3.58 -40.38 -1.60
C TRP A 82 2.50 -39.94 -2.61
N ARG A 83 1.31 -40.53 -2.54
CA ARG A 83 0.14 -40.23 -3.40
C ARG A 83 -0.56 -38.92 -3.03
N PHE A 84 0.18 -37.82 -2.96
CA PHE A 84 -0.37 -36.49 -2.70
C PHE A 84 -0.75 -35.78 -4.02
N PRO A 85 -1.93 -35.12 -4.12
CA PRO A 85 -2.29 -34.34 -5.31
C PRO A 85 -1.26 -33.28 -5.71
N LYS A 86 -0.56 -32.69 -4.73
CA LYS A 86 0.51 -31.69 -4.97
C LYS A 86 1.69 -32.24 -5.80
N VAL A 87 1.98 -33.55 -5.74
CA VAL A 87 3.01 -34.19 -6.57
C VAL A 87 2.53 -34.37 -8.01
N HIS A 88 1.22 -34.60 -8.22
CA HIS A 88 0.65 -34.68 -9.57
C HIS A 88 0.66 -33.31 -10.27
N LEU A 89 0.42 -32.22 -9.54
CA LEU A 89 0.49 -30.85 -10.05
C LEU A 89 1.85 -30.56 -10.71
N TRP A 90 2.95 -31.01 -10.12
CA TRP A 90 4.29 -30.82 -10.69
C TRP A 90 4.50 -31.54 -12.02
N LYS A 91 3.84 -32.68 -12.26
CA LYS A 91 3.90 -33.34 -13.57
C LYS A 91 3.33 -32.45 -14.69
N GLN A 92 2.42 -31.54 -14.36
CA GLN A 92 1.79 -30.62 -15.30
C GLN A 92 2.40 -29.21 -15.26
N VAL A 93 3.21 -28.86 -14.26
CA VAL A 93 3.59 -27.46 -13.99
C VAL A 93 4.29 -26.76 -15.15
N VAL A 94 5.10 -27.47 -15.96
CA VAL A 94 5.79 -26.87 -17.10
C VAL A 94 4.83 -26.61 -18.27
N CYS A 95 3.88 -27.50 -18.51
CA CYS A 95 2.78 -27.25 -19.46
C CYS A 95 1.89 -26.11 -18.98
N ASP A 96 1.59 -26.08 -17.68
CA ASP A 96 0.80 -25.03 -17.04
C ASP A 96 1.49 -23.67 -17.17
N ILE A 97 2.80 -23.55 -16.90
CA ILE A 97 3.56 -22.32 -17.08
C ILE A 97 3.61 -21.93 -18.56
N ARG A 98 3.84 -22.86 -19.50
CA ARG A 98 3.81 -22.54 -20.95
C ARG A 98 2.44 -22.06 -21.44
N LEU A 99 1.33 -22.53 -20.86
CA LEU A 99 -0.04 -22.14 -21.24
C LEU A 99 -0.55 -20.88 -20.49
N LYS A 100 -0.06 -20.62 -19.27
CA LYS A 100 -0.55 -19.57 -18.36
C LYS A 100 0.46 -18.42 -18.17
N GLY A 101 1.66 -18.53 -18.73
CA GLY A 101 2.78 -17.61 -18.56
C GLY A 101 3.50 -17.77 -17.22
N VAL A 102 2.77 -17.69 -16.10
CA VAL A 102 3.35 -17.69 -14.74
C VAL A 102 2.41 -18.41 -13.75
N SER A 103 2.98 -19.19 -12.84
CA SER A 103 2.25 -19.92 -11.77
C SER A 103 1.49 -18.99 -10.82
N ARG A 104 2.12 -17.89 -10.40
CA ARG A 104 1.63 -16.92 -9.40
C ARG A 104 0.31 -16.25 -9.77
N ASN A 105 0.13 -15.90 -11.04
CA ASN A 105 -1.03 -15.14 -11.53
C ASN A 105 -2.36 -15.93 -11.44
N PHE A 106 -2.28 -17.26 -11.38
CA PHE A 106 -3.43 -18.16 -11.27
C PHE A 106 -3.59 -18.75 -9.86
N SER A 107 -2.94 -18.12 -8.87
CA SER A 107 -3.05 -18.49 -7.45
C SER A 107 -4.17 -17.71 -6.76
N THR A 108 -4.73 -18.27 -5.68
CA THR A 108 -5.80 -17.64 -4.88
C THR A 108 -5.31 -16.56 -3.92
N TRP A 109 -3.98 -16.37 -3.79
CA TRP A 109 -3.36 -15.43 -2.85
C TRP A 109 -3.89 -13.98 -2.89
N PRO A 110 -4.20 -13.37 -4.05
CA PRO A 110 -4.79 -12.03 -4.08
C PRO A 110 -6.13 -11.93 -3.35
N ASN A 111 -6.95 -12.99 -3.46
CA ASN A 111 -8.24 -13.09 -2.79
C ASN A 111 -8.11 -13.44 -1.29
N GLU A 112 -7.03 -14.13 -0.90
CA GLU A 112 -6.79 -14.55 0.48
C GLU A 112 -6.51 -13.36 1.41
N SER A 113 -5.84 -12.31 0.91
CA SER A 113 -5.70 -11.03 1.62
C SER A 113 -7.05 -10.36 1.91
N MET A 114 -7.97 -10.39 0.92
CA MET A 114 -9.30 -9.82 1.06
C MET A 114 -10.15 -10.50 2.14
N HIS A 115 -9.96 -11.80 2.40
CA HIS A 115 -10.64 -12.49 3.50
C HIS A 115 -10.33 -11.90 4.88
N GLY A 116 -9.14 -11.32 5.08
CA GLY A 116 -8.80 -10.58 6.30
C GLY A 116 -9.69 -9.35 6.49
N ALA A 117 -9.69 -8.47 5.49
CA ALA A 117 -10.49 -7.24 5.50
C ALA A 117 -12.00 -7.51 5.60
N LEU A 118 -12.52 -8.50 4.87
CA LEU A 118 -13.93 -8.92 4.96
C LEU A 118 -14.30 -9.42 6.35
N ARG A 119 -13.41 -10.19 7.01
CA ARG A 119 -13.63 -10.66 8.39
C ARG A 119 -13.60 -9.52 9.40
N GLU A 120 -12.75 -8.51 9.22
CA GLU A 120 -12.75 -7.32 10.08
C GLU A 120 -14.00 -6.46 9.87
N ALA A 121 -14.40 -6.20 8.63
CA ALA A 121 -15.65 -5.48 8.33
C ALA A 121 -16.88 -6.22 8.89
N TYR A 122 -16.93 -7.55 8.77
CA TYR A 122 -17.95 -8.38 9.41
C TYR A 122 -17.99 -8.20 10.94
N ASN A 123 -16.84 -8.36 11.61
CA ASN A 123 -16.75 -8.34 13.07
C ASN A 123 -16.94 -6.95 13.70
N ARG A 124 -16.53 -5.87 13.00
CA ARG A 124 -16.49 -4.51 13.56
C ARG A 124 -17.61 -3.60 13.04
N CYS A 125 -18.11 -3.85 11.83
CA CYS A 125 -19.03 -2.95 11.13
C CYS A 125 -20.37 -3.59 10.73
N SER A 126 -20.55 -4.91 10.88
CA SER A 126 -21.83 -5.57 10.63
C SER A 126 -22.61 -5.85 11.92
N ASN A 127 -23.94 -5.80 11.84
CA ASN A 127 -24.83 -6.15 12.96
C ASN A 127 -25.33 -7.62 12.89
N GLY A 128 -24.67 -8.46 12.09
CA GLY A 128 -25.07 -9.87 11.86
C GLY A 128 -26.30 -10.05 10.97
N ARG A 129 -26.90 -8.97 10.45
CA ARG A 129 -27.98 -8.98 9.45
C ARG A 129 -27.56 -8.10 8.26
N ASP A 130 -28.13 -8.34 7.08
CA ASP A 130 -27.84 -7.59 5.84
C ASP A 130 -26.33 -7.29 5.62
N VAL A 131 -25.54 -8.35 5.82
CA VAL A 131 -24.08 -8.29 5.93
C VAL A 131 -23.44 -7.79 4.63
N ALA A 132 -24.01 -8.15 3.48
CA ALA A 132 -23.46 -7.78 2.17
C ALA A 132 -23.54 -6.27 1.91
N ALA A 133 -24.69 -5.64 2.18
CA ALA A 133 -24.83 -4.19 2.01
C ALA A 133 -23.96 -3.40 2.99
N GLN A 134 -23.86 -3.88 4.25
CA GLN A 134 -23.04 -3.24 5.28
C GLN A 134 -21.54 -3.31 4.95
N ILE A 135 -21.04 -4.46 4.49
CA ILE A 135 -19.64 -4.60 4.07
C ILE A 135 -19.35 -3.79 2.79
N LEU A 136 -20.26 -3.79 1.81
CA LEU A 136 -20.12 -2.99 0.58
C LEU A 136 -20.06 -1.48 0.88
N CYS A 137 -20.87 -0.99 1.82
CA CYS A 137 -20.85 0.39 2.28
C CYS A 137 -19.50 0.76 2.92
N VAL A 138 -18.93 -0.12 3.75
CA VAL A 138 -17.60 0.09 4.35
C VAL A 138 -16.49 0.14 3.28
N ASP A 139 -16.54 -0.74 2.27
CA ASP A 139 -15.55 -0.72 1.19
C ASP A 139 -15.69 0.52 0.30
N GLN A 140 -16.92 0.93 -0.04
CA GLN A 140 -17.20 2.16 -0.78
C GLN A 140 -16.66 3.41 -0.04
N HIS A 141 -16.87 3.52 1.27
CA HIS A 141 -16.29 4.59 2.07
C HIS A 141 -14.74 4.51 2.13
N THR A 142 -14.19 3.31 2.22
CA THR A 142 -12.74 3.08 2.21
C THR A 142 -12.11 3.49 0.88
N LEU A 143 -12.77 3.21 -0.25
CA LEU A 143 -12.35 3.63 -1.59
C LEU A 143 -12.42 5.16 -1.75
N ALA A 144 -13.51 5.79 -1.31
CA ALA A 144 -13.65 7.25 -1.34
C ALA A 144 -12.55 7.97 -0.53
N ILE A 145 -12.22 7.46 0.67
CA ILE A 145 -11.14 8.00 1.50
C ILE A 145 -9.77 7.80 0.85
N LYS A 146 -9.53 6.66 0.19
CA LYS A 146 -8.29 6.43 -0.57
C LYS A 146 -8.14 7.41 -1.74
N LEU A 147 -9.19 7.61 -2.54
CA LEU A 147 -9.17 8.54 -3.67
C LEU A 147 -8.95 9.99 -3.20
N LEU A 148 -9.61 10.44 -2.14
CA LEU A 148 -9.39 11.77 -1.57
C LEU A 148 -7.96 11.97 -1.06
N ARG A 149 -7.34 10.94 -0.45
CA ARG A 149 -5.92 10.98 -0.08
C ARG A 149 -5.03 11.07 -1.30
N GLN A 150 -5.20 10.20 -2.29
CA GLN A 150 -4.39 10.22 -3.52
C GLN A 150 -4.45 11.58 -4.24
N LEU A 151 -5.60 12.27 -4.22
CA LEU A 151 -5.73 13.63 -4.75
C LEU A 151 -4.94 14.66 -3.92
N ILE A 152 -5.06 14.62 -2.59
CA ILE A 152 -4.27 15.48 -1.68
C ILE A 152 -2.76 15.22 -1.84
N ASP A 153 -2.35 13.95 -1.84
CA ASP A 153 -0.96 13.53 -2.01
C ASP A 153 -0.42 14.03 -3.36
N SER A 154 -1.20 13.91 -4.45
CA SER A 154 -0.81 14.43 -5.77
C SER A 154 -0.73 15.95 -5.85
N GLN A 155 -1.53 16.67 -5.06
CA GLN A 155 -1.50 18.13 -5.00
C GLN A 155 -0.30 18.63 -4.18
N ASN A 156 0.07 17.92 -3.11
CA ASN A 156 1.25 18.23 -2.30
C ASN A 156 2.54 18.02 -3.11
N CYS A 157 2.65 16.91 -3.85
CA CYS A 157 3.79 16.64 -4.74
C CYS A 157 3.94 17.65 -5.90
N LEU A 158 2.97 18.53 -6.14
CA LEU A 158 3.04 19.64 -7.10
C LEU A 158 3.28 21.00 -6.44
N GLY A 159 3.34 21.06 -5.10
CA GLY A 159 3.62 22.27 -4.33
C GLY A 159 5.05 22.36 -3.79
N ASP A 160 5.78 21.24 -3.76
CA ASP A 160 7.19 21.19 -3.33
C ASP A 160 8.18 21.68 -4.41
N ASP A 161 7.74 21.88 -5.66
CA ASP A 161 8.58 22.32 -6.80
C ASP A 161 8.77 23.86 -6.89
N ASP A 162 8.08 24.66 -6.06
CA ASP A 162 8.02 26.14 -6.17
C ASP A 162 9.02 26.91 -5.26
N GLU A 163 9.95 26.25 -4.53
CA GLU A 163 10.98 26.93 -3.71
C GLU A 163 12.35 27.13 -4.42
N ASP A 164 12.48 28.29 -5.08
CA ASP A 164 13.68 29.06 -5.49
C ASP A 164 14.89 28.35 -6.18
N PRO A 165 15.03 28.45 -7.53
CA PRO A 165 16.18 27.90 -8.27
C PRO A 165 17.42 28.83 -8.26
N GLN A 166 18.25 28.75 -7.20
CA GLN A 166 19.50 29.54 -7.11
C GLN A 166 20.65 29.02 -7.99
N SER A 167 20.77 29.61 -9.18
CA SER A 167 22.02 29.97 -9.88
C SER A 167 23.22 29.00 -9.91
N GLU A 168 23.52 28.48 -11.10
CA GLU A 168 24.89 28.45 -11.63
C GLU A 168 24.90 28.99 -13.08
N SER A 169 26.04 29.54 -13.51
CA SER A 169 26.19 30.25 -14.79
C SER A 169 27.46 29.84 -15.53
N ASP A 170 27.37 29.56 -16.84
CA ASP A 170 28.26 30.16 -17.86
C ASP A 170 27.81 29.87 -19.31
N PRO A 171 28.31 30.62 -20.33
CA PRO A 171 27.64 30.72 -21.64
C PRO A 171 28.46 30.25 -22.88
N ALA A 172 27.77 29.81 -23.95
CA ALA A 172 28.30 29.87 -25.34
C ALA A 172 27.23 29.72 -26.46
N VAL A 173 26.89 30.83 -27.14
CA VAL A 173 27.09 31.06 -28.61
C VAL A 173 26.72 29.88 -29.56
N LEU A 174 25.69 29.94 -30.42
CA LEU A 174 25.46 30.87 -31.56
C LEU A 174 23.96 31.16 -31.89
N ASN A 175 23.73 32.31 -32.53
CA ASN A 175 22.50 32.79 -33.20
C ASN A 175 22.72 32.84 -34.74
N PRO A 176 21.79 33.29 -35.63
CA PRO A 176 20.44 33.87 -35.44
C PRO A 176 19.33 32.99 -36.12
N GLU A 177 18.08 33.39 -36.42
CA GLU A 177 17.34 34.69 -36.37
C GLU A 177 15.90 34.47 -35.79
N THR A 178 14.74 35.04 -36.17
CA THR A 178 14.28 35.82 -37.34
C THR A 178 13.31 36.96 -36.97
N ASN A 179 13.44 38.10 -37.65
CA ASN A 179 12.54 39.28 -37.61
C ASN A 179 11.10 38.96 -38.11
N LYS A 180 9.97 39.59 -37.72
CA LYS A 180 9.69 40.77 -36.84
C LYS A 180 8.20 40.94 -36.47
N ASP A 181 7.94 41.46 -35.26
CA ASP A 181 6.93 42.47 -34.84
C ASP A 181 5.39 42.24 -35.09
N PRO A 182 4.46 43.07 -34.53
CA PRO A 182 4.11 43.05 -33.10
C PRO A 182 2.59 43.25 -32.77
N VAL A 183 2.17 42.90 -31.54
CA VAL A 183 1.02 43.56 -30.87
C VAL A 183 1.32 43.73 -29.37
N VAL A 184 1.08 44.93 -28.83
CA VAL A 184 1.22 45.28 -27.41
C VAL A 184 -0.13 45.76 -26.87
N LEU A 185 -0.54 45.28 -25.69
CA LEU A 185 -1.40 45.87 -24.64
C LEU A 185 -1.42 44.81 -23.51
N GLY A 186 -1.18 45.05 -22.22
CA GLY A 186 -1.27 46.27 -21.42
C GLY A 186 -2.53 46.21 -20.54
N GLY A 187 -2.47 46.05 -19.21
CA GLY A 187 -1.30 45.91 -18.32
C GLY A 187 -1.69 45.62 -16.86
N ASP A 188 -0.89 46.16 -15.93
CA ASP A 188 -1.15 46.37 -14.49
C ASP A 188 -1.28 45.15 -13.54
N VAL A 189 -0.21 44.94 -12.77
CA VAL A 189 -0.14 44.13 -11.54
C VAL A 189 -0.62 44.94 -10.34
N PRO A 190 -1.30 44.31 -9.36
CA PRO A 190 -1.16 44.73 -7.97
C PRO A 190 -0.77 43.58 -7.02
N ASP A 191 0.40 43.75 -6.41
CA ASP A 191 0.86 43.33 -5.09
C ASP A 191 0.46 41.97 -4.49
N THR A 192 1.49 41.14 -4.37
CA THR A 192 1.56 39.92 -3.55
C THR A 192 1.27 40.21 -2.07
N VAL A 193 0.06 39.87 -1.59
CA VAL A 193 -0.25 39.80 -0.15
C VAL A 193 -0.86 38.45 0.18
N SER A 194 -0.07 37.61 0.86
CA SER A 194 -0.42 36.40 1.62
C SER A 194 -1.68 35.63 1.16
N GLN A 195 -1.48 34.53 0.42
CA GLN A 195 -2.54 33.62 -0.02
C GLN A 195 -3.18 32.84 1.14
N ALA A 196 -4.06 33.52 1.90
CA ALA A 196 -4.91 32.87 2.88
C ALA A 196 -5.92 31.96 2.16
N TRP A 197 -5.82 30.65 2.42
CA TRP A 197 -6.69 29.63 1.85
C TRP A 197 -8.17 29.92 2.18
N SER A 198 -9.02 29.99 1.15
CA SER A 198 -10.45 30.24 1.30
C SER A 198 -11.26 28.98 0.99
N LEU A 199 -11.71 28.30 2.05
CA LEU A 199 -12.64 27.16 1.94
C LEU A 199 -14.09 27.65 1.88
N GLY A 200 -14.58 27.91 0.66
CA GLY A 200 -15.99 28.21 0.41
C GLY A 200 -16.24 28.98 -0.88
N SER A 201 -17.51 29.13 -1.24
CA SER A 201 -17.92 30.10 -2.26
C SER A 201 -17.72 31.54 -1.75
N PRO A 202 -17.40 32.52 -2.62
CA PRO A 202 -17.17 33.91 -2.21
C PRO A 202 -18.45 34.58 -1.70
N CYS A 203 -18.69 34.49 -0.39
CA CYS A 203 -19.73 35.21 0.30
C CYS A 203 -19.30 36.66 0.59
N LYS A 204 -20.22 37.61 0.49
CA LYS A 204 -20.00 38.98 0.97
C LYS A 204 -19.80 38.94 2.49
N PRO A 205 -18.87 39.72 3.07
CA PRO A 205 -18.73 39.80 4.52
C PRO A 205 -20.02 40.35 5.13
N VAL A 206 -20.60 39.62 6.08
CA VAL A 206 -21.79 40.00 6.85
C VAL A 206 -21.35 40.28 8.27
N ASP A 207 -21.74 41.44 8.81
CA ASP A 207 -21.45 41.79 10.20
C ASP A 207 -22.14 40.83 11.19
N MET A 208 -21.46 40.49 12.27
CA MET A 208 -21.91 39.49 13.25
C MET A 208 -23.20 39.92 13.95
N GLN A 209 -23.45 41.23 14.10
CA GLN A 209 -24.69 41.77 14.65
C GLN A 209 -25.90 41.54 13.73
N ILE A 210 -25.68 41.55 12.41
CA ILE A 210 -26.70 41.21 11.40
C ILE A 210 -27.05 39.72 11.50
N LEU A 211 -26.06 38.87 11.79
CA LEU A 211 -26.27 37.43 11.97
C LEU A 211 -27.12 37.11 13.21
N GLU A 212 -26.88 37.78 14.34
CA GLU A 212 -27.68 37.58 15.57
C GLU A 212 -29.12 38.11 15.43
N THR A 213 -29.33 39.22 14.72
CA THR A 213 -30.67 39.82 14.53
C THR A 213 -31.53 39.06 13.52
N HIS A 214 -30.94 38.60 12.40
CA HIS A 214 -31.65 37.75 11.43
C HIS A 214 -31.77 36.28 11.87
N GLY A 215 -30.88 35.79 12.74
CA GLY A 215 -30.83 34.40 13.20
C GLY A 215 -31.81 34.02 14.32
N THR A 216 -32.72 34.92 14.72
CA THR A 216 -33.58 34.79 15.91
C THR A 216 -34.51 33.56 15.94
N THR A 217 -34.79 32.94 14.80
CA THR A 217 -35.55 31.67 14.72
C THR A 217 -34.76 30.43 15.13
N ASN A 218 -33.42 30.51 15.24
CA ASN A 218 -32.56 29.37 15.55
C ASN A 218 -31.68 29.65 16.78
N ARG A 219 -31.91 28.85 17.84
CA ARG A 219 -31.20 28.91 19.13
C ARG A 219 -29.68 28.81 19.04
N ALA A 220 -29.12 28.33 17.93
CA ALA A 220 -27.68 28.32 17.69
C ALA A 220 -27.07 29.74 17.58
N PHE A 221 -27.83 30.73 17.11
CA PHE A 221 -27.34 32.10 16.89
C PHE A 221 -27.63 33.07 18.04
N SER A 222 -28.45 32.68 19.03
CA SER A 222 -28.78 33.55 20.17
C SER A 222 -27.57 33.72 21.10
N GLY A 223 -26.95 34.91 21.08
CA GLY A 223 -25.74 35.21 21.85
C GLY A 223 -24.48 34.54 21.29
N LEU A 224 -24.44 34.31 19.97
CA LEU A 224 -23.26 33.84 19.25
C LEU A 224 -22.02 34.68 19.58
N HIS A 225 -22.13 36.01 19.66
CA HIS A 225 -21.01 36.87 20.04
C HIS A 225 -20.47 36.50 21.43
N ARG A 226 -21.35 36.36 22.42
CA ARG A 226 -20.94 35.97 23.80
C ARG A 226 -20.31 34.58 23.83
N ASN A 227 -20.86 33.63 23.08
CA ASN A 227 -20.35 32.25 23.02
C ASN A 227 -19.00 32.19 22.29
N PHE A 228 -18.81 32.99 21.24
CA PHE A 228 -17.54 33.12 20.52
C PHE A 228 -16.46 33.81 21.34
N THR A 229 -16.78 34.91 22.04
CA THR A 229 -15.85 35.53 23.01
C THR A 229 -15.48 34.56 24.13
N ALA A 230 -16.44 33.79 24.67
CA ALA A 230 -16.15 32.78 25.68
C ALA A 230 -15.25 31.65 25.14
N PHE A 231 -15.50 31.18 23.90
CA PHE A 231 -14.65 30.20 23.23
C PHE A 231 -13.22 30.73 23.06
N LEU A 232 -13.03 31.93 22.49
CA LEU A 232 -11.72 32.54 22.31
C LEU A 232 -10.98 32.68 23.65
N ASN A 233 -11.64 33.21 24.68
CA ASN A 233 -11.04 33.33 26.01
C ASN A 233 -10.63 31.97 26.60
N SER A 234 -11.42 30.91 26.38
CA SER A 234 -11.07 29.56 26.85
C SER A 234 -9.93 28.91 26.06
N SER A 235 -9.86 29.15 24.74
CA SER A 235 -8.90 28.51 23.83
C SER A 235 -7.53 29.22 23.82
N VAL A 236 -7.51 30.54 23.91
CA VAL A 236 -6.27 31.36 23.91
C VAL A 236 -5.46 31.12 25.19
N HIS A 237 -6.06 30.65 26.29
CA HIS A 237 -5.30 30.26 27.49
C HIS A 237 -4.39 29.03 27.27
N GLY A 238 -4.56 28.28 26.18
CA GLY A 238 -3.59 27.25 25.73
C GLY A 238 -2.46 27.79 24.83
N TRP A 239 -2.59 29.00 24.29
CA TRP A 239 -1.67 29.60 23.31
C TRP A 239 -1.15 30.93 23.85
N GLY A 240 -0.11 30.83 24.68
CA GLY A 240 0.29 31.88 25.62
C GLY A 240 0.73 33.22 25.02
N THR A 241 -0.23 34.11 24.75
CA THR A 241 -0.01 35.57 24.78
C THR A 241 -0.96 36.20 25.79
N ARG A 242 -0.40 36.96 26.72
CA ARG A 242 -1.15 37.61 27.81
C ARG A 242 -1.60 39.00 27.34
N THR A 243 -2.74 39.08 26.66
CA THR A 243 -3.39 40.35 26.32
C THR A 243 -3.92 41.04 27.58
N SER A 244 -3.04 41.78 28.25
CA SER A 244 -3.43 42.71 29.32
C SER A 244 -4.35 43.78 28.74
N ALA A 245 -5.57 43.87 29.23
CA ALA A 245 -6.53 44.87 28.79
C ALA A 245 -6.09 46.29 29.20
N THR A 246 -5.73 47.10 28.21
CA THR A 246 -5.82 48.56 28.28
C THR A 246 -6.63 49.06 27.11
N SER A 247 -7.48 50.04 27.37
CA SER A 247 -8.30 50.73 26.37
C SER A 247 -7.43 51.51 25.37
N GLU A 248 -8.08 52.05 24.33
CA GLU A 248 -7.58 53.09 23.42
C GLU A 248 -6.44 52.68 22.46
N SER A 249 -6.85 52.23 21.26
CA SER A 249 -6.26 52.68 19.99
C SER A 249 -7.25 52.45 18.85
N LEU A 250 -7.96 53.52 18.49
CA LEU A 250 -8.82 53.58 17.31
C LEU A 250 -7.97 53.78 16.04
N LEU A 251 -8.52 53.38 14.89
CA LEU A 251 -8.11 53.79 13.53
C LEU A 251 -6.67 53.46 13.10
N LEU A 252 -6.52 52.43 12.26
CA LEU A 252 -6.14 52.59 10.83
C LEU A 252 -5.72 51.24 10.22
N LEU A 253 -6.41 50.83 9.16
CA LEU A 253 -5.82 50.31 7.92
C LEU A 253 -6.88 50.40 6.82
N ARG A 254 -6.45 50.35 5.56
CA ARG A 254 -7.16 50.90 4.39
C ARG A 254 -7.21 49.87 3.27
#